data_AF-A0A403MP34-F1
#
_entry.id   AF-A0A403MP34-F1
#
_cell.length_a   1.000
_cell.length_b   1.000
_cell.length_c   1.000
_cell.angle_alpha   90.00
_cell.angle_beta   90.00
_cell.angle_gamma   90.00
#
_symmetry.space_group_name_H-M   'P 1'
#
loop_
_entity.id
_entity.type
_entity.pdbx_description
1 polymer ?
#
loop_
_entity_poly.entity_id
_entity_poly.type
_entity_poly.pdbx_seq_one_letter_code
_entity_poly.pdbx_strand_id
1 'polypeptide(L)' 'MFPEYRTLISRLKNEDAHFAGLFHKHNALDAEIKQREMISGFGDAETEMLKKKKLYIKDELYRILKSYDAKK' A
#
# COMPACT_ATOMS: atom_id res chain seq x y z
N MET A 1 -4.29 3.12 6.80
CA MET A 1 -4.96 3.06 5.48
C MET A 1 -5.94 4.22 5.37
N PHE A 2 -6.39 4.63 4.18
CA PHE A 2 -7.29 5.77 3.98
C PHE A 2 -8.75 5.43 4.34
N PRO A 3 -9.30 5.93 5.46
CA PRO A 3 -10.66 5.58 5.90
C PRO A 3 -11.74 6.20 5.01
N GLU A 4 -11.49 7.38 4.45
CA GLU A 4 -12.44 8.12 3.60
C GLU A 4 -12.71 7.38 2.27
N TYR A 5 -11.70 6.70 1.74
CA TYR A 5 -11.82 5.91 0.52
C TYR A 5 -12.19 4.45 0.76
N ARG A 6 -12.55 4.05 1.98
CA ARG A 6 -12.75 2.62 2.32
C ARG A 6 -13.74 1.91 1.39
N THR A 7 -14.84 2.58 1.04
CA THR A 7 -15.84 2.07 0.09
C THR A 7 -15.26 1.93 -1.32
N LEU A 8 -14.54 2.95 -1.79
CA LEU A 8 -13.90 2.96 -3.11
C LEU A 8 -12.82 1.89 -3.22
N ILE A 9 -12.02 1.73 -2.17
CA ILE A 9 -10.99 0.68 -2.06
C ILE A 9 -11.63 -0.70 -2.16
N SER A 10 -12.71 -0.97 -1.40
CA SER A 10 -13.38 -2.28 -1.42
C SER A 10 -13.92 -2.63 -2.82
N ARG A 11 -14.43 -1.62 -3.52
CA ARG A 11 -14.93 -1.71 -4.88
C ARG A 11 -13.80 -1.93 -5.89
N LEU A 12 -12.77 -1.09 -5.89
CA LEU A 12 -11.58 -1.22 -6.75
C LEU A 12 -10.81 -2.51 -6.53
N LYS A 13 -10.82 -3.06 -5.32
CA LYS A 13 -10.21 -4.37 -5.06
C LYS A 13 -10.84 -5.51 -5.86
N ASN A 14 -12.09 -5.35 -6.29
CA ASN A 14 -12.81 -6.33 -7.11
C ASN A 14 -12.87 -5.92 -8.59
N GLU A 15 -13.00 -4.63 -8.87
CA GLU A 15 -13.11 -4.12 -10.26
C GLU A 15 -11.74 -3.95 -10.94
N ASP A 16 -10.67 -3.66 -10.19
CA ASP A 16 -9.37 -3.29 -10.73
C ASP A 16 -8.28 -4.25 -10.24
N ALA A 17 -7.86 -5.17 -11.13
CA ALA A 17 -6.84 -6.16 -10.83
C ALA A 17 -5.48 -5.53 -10.49
N HIS A 18 -5.19 -4.36 -11.07
CA HIS A 18 -3.96 -3.62 -10.79
C HIS A 18 -4.00 -3.05 -9.37
N PHE A 19 -5.13 -2.46 -8.97
CA PHE A 19 -5.34 -1.99 -7.60
C PHE A 19 -5.27 -3.13 -6.58
N ALA A 20 -5.90 -4.27 -6.87
CA ALA A 20 -5.84 -5.45 -6.01
C ALA A 20 -4.38 -5.95 -5.83
N GLY A 21 -3.60 -5.97 -6.91
CA GLY A 21 -2.18 -6.33 -6.87
C GLY A 21 -1.34 -5.38 -6.02
N LEU A 22 -1.50 -4.06 -6.22
CA LEU A 22 -0.83 -3.03 -5.41
C LEU A 22 -1.22 -3.14 -3.94
N PHE A 23 -2.50 -3.35 -3.64
CA PHE A 23 -2.99 -3.49 -2.28
C PHE A 23 -2.37 -4.71 -1.57
N HIS A 24 -2.28 -5.84 -2.26
CA HIS A 24 -1.66 -7.04 -1.74
C HIS A 24 -0.16 -6.83 -1.50
N LYS A 25 0.52 -6.18 -2.45
CA LYS A 25 1.95 -5.85 -2.36
C LYS A 25 2.24 -4.89 -1.20
N HIS A 26 1.38 -3.91 -0.95
CA HIS A 26 1.48 -3.03 0.23
C HIS A 26 1.37 -3.84 1.54
N ASN A 27 0.41 -4.76 1.65
CA ASN A 27 0.25 -5.59 2.84
C ASN A 27 1.45 -6.54 3.05
N ALA A 28 1.95 -7.15 1.98
CA ALA A 28 3.14 -7.99 2.03
C ALA A 28 4.38 -7.20 2.52
N LEU A 29 4.60 -5.99 1.98
CA LEU A 29 5.67 -5.11 2.44
C LEU A 29 5.50 -4.70 3.91
N ASP A 30 4.28 -4.39 4.36
CA ASP A 30 4.02 -4.04 5.76
C ASP A 30 4.36 -5.19 6.71
N ALA A 31 3.96 -6.42 6.36
CA ALA A 31 4.27 -7.62 7.11
C ALA A 31 5.79 -7.89 7.13
N GLU A 32 6.46 -7.75 5.99
CA GLU A 32 7.91 -7.95 5.87
C GLU A 32 8.69 -6.92 6.68
N ILE A 33 8.29 -5.64 6.64
CA ILE A 33 8.87 -4.57 7.47
C ILE A 33 8.71 -4.92 8.95
N LYS A 34 7.51 -5.28 9.41
CA LYS A 34 7.27 -5.66 10.82
C LYS A 34 8.13 -6.84 11.25
N GLN A 35 8.21 -7.87 10.40
CA GLN A 35 8.99 -9.06 10.69
C GLN A 35 10.48 -8.72 10.78
N ARG A 36 11.01 -7.90 9.87
CA ARG A 36 12.40 -7.44 9.93
C ARG A 36 12.70 -6.55 11.11
N GLU A 37 11.81 -5.61 11.44
CA GLU A 37 11.97 -4.76 12.62
C GLU A 37 12.01 -5.58 13.92
N MET A 38 11.31 -6.71 13.95
CA MET A 38 11.34 -7.64 15.08
C MET A 38 12.63 -8.48 15.14
N ILE A 39 13.19 -8.87 13.98
CA ILE A 39 14.38 -9.75 13.90
C ILE A 39 15.70 -8.97 13.99
N SER A 40 15.85 -7.89 13.22
CA SER A 40 17.11 -7.16 13.03
C SER A 40 17.19 -5.84 13.81
N GLY A 41 16.10 -5.41 14.46
CA GLY A 41 16.00 -4.09 15.08
C GLY A 41 15.85 -2.95 14.06
N PHE A 42 15.44 -1.78 14.51
CA PHE A 42 15.01 -0.62 13.71
C PHE A 42 16.07 0.01 12.77
N GLY A 43 17.26 -0.58 12.59
CA GLY A 43 18.41 0.02 11.89
C GLY A 43 18.80 -0.62 10.55
N ASP A 44 18.00 -1.53 10.01
CA ASP A 44 18.32 -2.24 8.77
C ASP A 44 18.07 -1.36 7.53
N ALA A 45 19.10 -1.12 6.72
CA ALA A 45 19.02 -0.29 5.51
C ALA A 45 18.00 -0.84 4.49
N GLU A 46 17.82 -2.16 4.43
CA GLU A 46 16.75 -2.77 3.63
C GLU A 46 15.36 -2.40 4.16
N THR A 47 15.16 -2.34 5.48
CA THR A 47 13.89 -1.90 6.08
C THR A 47 13.55 -0.45 5.72
N GLU A 48 14.53 0.45 5.67
CA GLU A 48 14.31 1.81 5.15
C GLU A 48 13.91 1.80 3.66
N MET A 49 14.54 0.94 2.86
CA MET A 49 14.20 0.78 1.45
C MET A 49 12.76 0.24 1.27
N LEU A 50 12.35 -0.72 2.10
CA LEU A 50 11.01 -1.27 2.12
C LEU A 50 9.98 -0.22 2.55
N LYS A 51 10.27 0.61 3.55
CA LYS A 51 9.43 1.74 3.96
C LYS A 51 9.22 2.73 2.80
N LYS A 52 10.27 3.05 2.04
CA LYS A 52 10.17 3.87 0.82
C LYS A 52 9.27 3.23 -0.24
N LYS A 53 9.46 1.93 -0.52
CA LYS A 53 8.59 1.18 -1.45
C LYS A 53 7.13 1.19 -1.00
N LYS A 54 6.87 0.98 0.29
CA LYS A 54 5.51 1.02 0.86
C LYS A 54 4.88 2.40 0.68
N LEU A 55 5.66 3.47 0.88
CA LEU A 55 5.20 4.85 0.63
C LEU A 55 4.82 5.05 -0.84
N TYR A 56 5.64 4.55 -1.76
CA TYR A 56 5.38 4.63 -3.20
C TYR A 56 4.08 3.92 -3.60
N ILE A 57 3.87 2.68 -3.12
CA ILE A 57 2.63 1.95 -3.39
C ILE A 57 1.42 2.68 -2.79
N LYS A 58 1.56 3.27 -1.60
CA LYS A 58 0.50 4.09 -1.00
C LYS A 58 0.17 5.31 -1.88
N ASP A 59 1.17 5.94 -2.48
CA ASP A 59 1.00 7.08 -3.38
C ASP A 59 0.29 6.66 -4.69
N GLU A 60 0.68 5.52 -5.26
CA GLU A 60 -0.02 4.94 -6.42
C GLU A 60 -1.48 4.59 -6.10
N LEU A 61 -1.74 3.93 -4.97
CA LEU A 61 -3.10 3.65 -4.52
C LEU A 61 -3.89 4.95 -4.38
N TYR A 62 -3.30 6.00 -3.80
CA TYR A 62 -3.95 7.30 -3.68
C TYR A 62 -4.23 7.96 -5.03
N ARG A 63 -3.30 7.88 -5.99
CA ARG A 63 -3.50 8.39 -7.36
C ARG A 63 -4.65 7.67 -8.07
N ILE A 64 -4.73 6.34 -7.94
CA ILE A 64 -5.82 5.56 -8.49
C ILE A 64 -7.14 6.00 -7.84
N LEU A 65 -7.20 6.03 -6.51
CA LEU A 65 -8.39 6.46 -5.77
C LEU A 65 -8.86 7.85 -6.20
N LYS A 66 -7.95 8.82 -6.26
CA LYS A 66 -8.26 10.18 -6.71
C LYS A 66 -8.70 10.24 -8.17
N SER A 67 -8.13 9.41 -9.05
CA SER A 67 -8.53 9.35 -10.45
C SER A 67 -9.95 8.80 -10.62
N TYR A 68 -10.33 7.79 -9.83
CA TYR A 68 -11.69 7.25 -9.81
C TYR A 68 -12.68 8.22 -9.13
N ASP A 69 -12.26 8.89 -8.06
CA ASP A 69 -13.06 9.91 -7.36
C ASP A 69 -13.34 11.14 -8.25
N ALA A 70 -12.35 11.60 -9.02
CA ALA A 70 -12.49 12.70 -9.97
C ALA A 70 -13.27 12.36 -11.24
N LYS A 71 -13.49 11.06 -11.52
CA LYS A 71 -14.33 10.58 -12.64
C LYS A 71 -15.81 10.43 -12.24
N LYS A 72 -16.17 10.76 -11.00
CA LYS A 72 -17.54 10.78 -10.50
C LYS A 72 -18.27 12.04 -10.94
#